data_AF-A0AAD0W7N5-F1
#
_entry.id   AF-A0AAD0W7N5-F1
#
_cell.length_a   1.000
_cell.length_b   1.000
_cell.length_c   1.000
_cell.angle_alpha   90.00
_cell.angle_beta   90.00
_cell.angle_gamma   90.00
#
_symmetry.space_group_name_H-M   'P 1'
#
loop_
_entity.id
_entity.type
_entity.pdbx_description
1 polymer ?
#
loop_
_entity_poly.entity_id
_entity_poly.type
_entity_poly.pdbx_seq_one_letter_code
_entity_poly.pdbx_strand_id
1 'polypeptide(L)' 'MKTWNVDFVPRGKRGQTSLRVEGVRASDRNAAIITAASQEQINAADYKTKAQLSSEGAGFGGVQR' A
#
# COMPACT_ATOMS: atom_id res chain seq x y z
N MET A 1 -16.71 -3.47 0.07
CA MET A 1 -15.28 -3.74 -0.17
C MET A 1 -14.62 -2.46 -0.64
N LYS A 2 -13.43 -2.14 -0.13
CA LYS A 2 -12.70 -0.92 -0.48
C LYS A 2 -11.43 -1.30 -1.25
N THR A 3 -11.01 -0.42 -2.14
CA THR A 3 -9.75 -0.56 -2.87
C THR A 3 -8.66 0.18 -2.09
N TRP A 4 -7.49 -0.43 -1.96
CA TRP A 4 -6.36 0.11 -1.20
C TRP A 4 -5.08 0.06 -2.04
N ASN A 5 -4.26 1.09 -1.87
CA ASN A 5 -2.87 1.09 -2.33
C ASN A 5 -1.98 0.83 -1.11
N VAL A 6 -1.14 -0.18 -1.20
CA VAL A 6 -0.27 -0.63 -0.11
C VAL A 6 1.18 -0.40 -0.49
N ASP A 7 1.84 0.48 0.24
CA ASP A 7 3.28 0.73 0.16
C ASP A 7 4.03 -0.13 1.17
N PHE A 8 5.04 -0.85 0.71
CA PHE A 8 6.01 -1.60 1.50
C PHE A 8 7.36 -0.89 1.44
N VAL A 9 7.73 -0.21 2.51
CA VAL A 9 9.00 0.51 2.63
C VAL A 9 9.97 -0.36 3.44
N PRO A 10 11.06 -0.88 2.86
CA PRO A 10 11.97 -1.79 3.56
C PRO A 10 12.57 -1.12 4.82
N ARG A 11 12.67 -1.89 5.91
CA ARG A 11 13.29 -1.45 7.17
C ARG A 11 14.82 -1.58 7.13
N GLY A 12 15.33 -2.47 6.28
CA GLY A 12 16.73 -2.85 6.16
C GLY A 12 17.55 -2.02 5.17
N LYS A 13 18.82 -2.41 5.02
CA LYS A 13 19.95 -1.71 4.37
C LYS A 13 19.59 -0.83 3.15
N ARG A 14 20.26 0.34 3.11
CA ARG A 14 20.42 1.25 1.96
C ARG A 14 20.48 0.46 0.64
N GLY A 15 19.46 0.60 -0.21
CA GLY A 15 19.42 0.02 -1.55
C GLY A 15 18.21 -0.86 -1.88
N GLN A 16 17.38 -1.23 -0.90
CA GLN A 16 16.12 -1.94 -1.21
C GLN A 16 15.04 -0.95 -1.70
N THR A 17 14.44 -1.26 -2.84
CA THR A 17 13.39 -0.46 -3.46
C THR A 17 12.08 -0.60 -2.69
N SER A 18 11.40 0.52 -2.47
CA SER A 18 10.02 0.49 -1.96
C SER A 18 9.12 -0.19 -2.98
N LEU A 19 8.24 -1.07 -2.52
CA LEU A 19 7.25 -1.75 -3.36
C LEU A 19 5.87 -1.15 -3.12
N ARG A 20 5.13 -0.89 -4.19
CA ARG A 20 3.74 -0.44 -4.10
C ARG A 20 2.84 -1.43 -4.81
N VAL A 21 1.81 -1.89 -4.10
CA VAL A 21 0.74 -2.74 -4.65
C VAL A 21 -0.52 -1.90 -4.70
N GLU A 22 -0.97 -1.61 -5.92
CA GLU A 22 -2.17 -0.80 -6.16
C GLU A 22 -3.41 -1.68 -6.33
N GLY A 23 -4.59 -1.14 -6.06
CA GLY A 23 -5.84 -1.83 -6.41
C GLY A 23 -6.24 -2.99 -5.49
N VAL A 24 -5.66 -3.10 -4.30
CA VAL A 24 -5.91 -4.22 -3.38
C VAL A 24 -7.30 -4.12 -2.77
N ARG A 25 -8.18 -5.07 -3.11
CA ARG A 25 -9.56 -5.12 -2.58
C ARG A 25 -9.58 -5.80 -1.22
N ALA A 26 -10.01 -5.08 -0.19
CA ALA A 26 -10.11 -5.60 1.16
C ALA A 26 -11.24 -4.94 1.96
N SER A 27 -11.65 -5.59 3.06
CA SER A 27 -12.59 -5.05 4.05
C SER A 27 -12.02 -3.84 4.78
N ASP A 28 -10.76 -3.94 5.18
CA ASP A 28 -10.06 -3.01 6.06
C ASP A 28 -8.57 -2.92 5.70
N ARG A 29 -7.87 -2.06 6.43
CA ARG A 29 -6.46 -1.75 6.21
C ARG A 29 -5.54 -2.97 6.41
N ASN A 30 -5.78 -3.77 7.44
CA ASN A 30 -4.91 -4.91 7.76
C ASN A 30 -5.12 -6.03 6.75
N ALA A 31 -6.37 -6.31 6.39
CA ALA A 31 -6.70 -7.23 5.31
C ALA A 31 -6.05 -6.81 3.99
N ALA A 32 -6.02 -5.51 3.66
CA ALA A 32 -5.31 -5.02 2.47
C ALA A 32 -3.81 -5.30 2.53
N ILE A 33 -3.16 -5.05 3.66
CA ILE A 33 -1.71 -5.28 3.83
C ILE A 33 -1.37 -6.77 3.69
N ILE A 34 -2.15 -7.65 4.33
CA ILE A 34 -1.93 -9.10 4.26
C ILE A 34 -2.11 -9.60 2.83
N THR A 35 -3.21 -9.21 2.17
CA THR A 35 -3.48 -9.59 0.78
C THR A 35 -2.37 -9.10 -0.15
N ALA A 36 -1.93 -7.84 0.00
CA ALA A 36 -0.86 -7.27 -0.80
C ALA A 36 0.48 -8.00 -0.58
N ALA A 37 0.81 -8.34 0.67
CA ALA A 37 2.04 -9.06 1.01
C ALA A 37 2.02 -10.48 0.43
N SER A 38 0.86 -11.15 0.47
CA SER A 38 0.68 -12.47 -0.14
C SER A 38 0.78 -12.44 -1.67
N GLN A 39 0.26 -11.40 -2.32
CA GLN A 39 0.36 -11.24 -3.79
C GLN A 39 1.81 -11.11 -4.25
N GLU A 40 2.59 -10.28 -3.56
CA GLU A 40 3.99 -10.02 -3.90
C GLU A 40 4.95 -11.06 -3.29
N GLN A 41 4.43 -12.04 -2.54
CA GLN A 41 5.21 -13.07 -1.84
C GLN A 41 6.31 -12.49 -0.93
N ILE A 42 6.02 -11.38 -0.26
CA ILE A 42 6.98 -10.69 0.62
C ILE A 42 6.67 -10.90 2.10
N ASN A 43 7.73 -10.94 2.91
CA ASN A 43 7.60 -10.96 4.36
C ASN A 43 7.32 -9.54 4.88
N ALA A 44 6.06 -9.24 5.21
CA ALA A 44 5.66 -7.91 5.70
C ALA A 44 6.41 -7.43 6.95
N ALA A 45 7.03 -8.34 7.74
CA ALA A 45 7.83 -7.98 8.91
C ALA A 45 9.10 -7.19 8.55
N ASP A 46 9.65 -7.41 7.35
CA ASP A 46 10.87 -6.73 6.86
C ASP A 46 10.57 -5.30 6.35
N TYR A 47 9.29 -4.92 6.28
CA TYR A 47 8.84 -3.66 5.71
C TYR A 47 8.06 -2.82 6.75
N LYS A 48 8.05 -1.51 6.55
CA LYS A 48 7.04 -0.60 7.08
C LYS A 48 5.93 -0.52 6.04
N THR A 49 4.75 -0.96 6.43
CA THR A 49 3.58 -1.01 5.56
C THR A 49 2.73 0.25 5.72
N LYS A 50 2.24 0.79 4.61
CA LYS A 50 1.25 1.87 4.59
C LYS A 50 0.17 1.52 3.60
N ALA A 51 -1.04 1.27 4.10
CA ALA A 51 -2.21 1.12 3.26
C ALA A 51 -3.01 2.43 3.26
N GLN A 52 -3.28 2.95 2.06
CA GLN A 52 -4.11 4.12 1.80
C GLN A 52 -5.32 3.67 0.99
N LEU A 53 -6.50 4.25 1.27
CA LEU A 53 -7.65 3.99 0.42
C LEU A 53 -7.33 4.52 -0.98
N SER A 54 -7.49 3.66 -1.99
CA SER A 54 -7.49 4.10 -3.37
C SER A 54 -8.84 4.75 -3.63
N SER A 55 -8.85 6.07 -3.53
CA SER A 55 -10.02 6.87 -3.88
C SER A 55 -10.12 6.88 -5.40
N GLU A 56 -10.82 5.90 -5.96
CA GLU A 56 -11.43 6.05 -7.29
C GLU A 56 -12.47 7.19 -7.14
N GLY A 57 -12.05 8.45 -7.34
CA GLY A 57 -12.90 9.63 -7.18
C GLY A 57 -12.37 10.80 -6.36
N ALA A 58 -11.09 10.84 -5.95
CA ALA A 58 -10.49 12.09 -5.46
C ALA A 58 -9.61 12.68 -6.59
N GLY A 59 -10.19 13.60 -7.34
CA GLY A 59 -9.54 14.27 -8.46
C GLY A 59 -8.16 14.82 -8.10
N PHE A 60 -7.25 14.69 -9.05
CA PHE A 60 -6.12 15.60 -9.15
C PHE A 60 -6.67 17.02 -9.37
N GLY A 61 -6.62 17.83 -8.32
CA GLY A 61 -6.88 19.27 -8.32
C GLY A 61 -6.61 19.75 -6.91
N GLY A 62 -5.37 20.09 -6.57
CA GLY A 62 -4.82 21.38 -6.97
C GLY A 62 -5.08 22.37 -5.83
N VAL A 63 -4.04 22.63 -5.05
CA VAL A 63 -3.79 23.84 -4.25
C VAL A 63 -5.01 24.73 -3.98
N GLN A 64 -5.50 24.74 -2.74
CA GLN A 64 -6.23 25.89 -2.22
C GLN A 64 -5.23 26.98 -1.80
N ARG A 65 -5.36 28.13 -2.48
CA ARG A 65 -4.75 29.46 -2.26
C ARG A 65 -3.45 29.74 -3.01
#